data_AF-A0A6N3D522-F1
#
_entry.id   AF-A0A6N3D522-F1
#
_cell.length_a   1.000
_cell.length_b   1.000
_cell.length_c   1.000
_cell.angle_alpha   90.00
_cell.angle_beta   90.00
_cell.angle_gamma   90.00
#
_symmetry.space_group_name_H-M   'P 1'
#
loop_
_entity.id
_entity.type
_entity.pdbx_description
1 polymer ?
#
loop_
_entity_poly.entity_id
_entity_poly.type
_entity_poly.pdbx_seq_one_letter_code
_entity_poly.pdbx_strand_id
1 'polypeptide(L)'
;MRNPEIIFEANGVYSCRLQAFLEENSYDYTRLNPLEAKKQLDSLRVRKTDKIDAGKLASSQFVLNRKPIYVQEKVYQNLHDLSRFYQNLTEDIVRTKNRLHKVLQVAFPEIEILLSTPAGEQY
;
A
#
# COMPACT_ATOMS: atom_id res chain seq x y z
N MET A 1 23.28 -24.15 -11.86
CA MET A 1 22.91 -22.98 -12.69
C MET A 1 22.89 -21.77 -11.78
N ARG A 2 23.40 -20.61 -12.20
CA ARG A 2 23.32 -19.37 -11.41
C ARG A 2 21.89 -18.83 -11.56
N ASN A 3 21.18 -18.65 -10.46
CA ASN A 3 19.90 -17.93 -10.49
C ASN A 3 20.16 -16.48 -10.89
N PRO A 4 19.36 -15.90 -11.80
CA PRO A 4 19.51 -14.50 -12.17
C PRO A 4 19.18 -13.61 -10.98
N GLU A 5 19.97 -12.57 -10.78
CA GLU A 5 19.70 -11.56 -9.77
C GLU A 5 18.77 -10.49 -10.36
N ILE A 6 17.60 -10.33 -9.76
CA ILE A 6 16.54 -9.48 -10.31
C ILE A 6 16.39 -8.23 -9.44
N ILE A 7 16.44 -7.05 -10.05
CA ILE A 7 16.26 -5.77 -9.35
C ILE A 7 15.28 -4.86 -10.10
N PHE A 8 14.36 -4.25 -9.37
CA PHE A 8 13.44 -3.26 -9.92
C PHE A 8 13.02 -2.20 -8.88
N GLU A 9 12.53 -1.07 -9.38
CA GLU A 9 11.99 0.04 -8.58
C GLU A 9 10.48 -0.16 -8.37
N ALA A 10 9.96 0.20 -7.19
CA ALA A 10 8.53 0.13 -6.89
C ALA A 10 7.73 1.25 -7.58
N ASN A 11 7.60 1.15 -8.91
CA ASN A 11 6.87 2.08 -9.76
C ASN A 11 5.39 1.68 -9.88
N GLY A 12 4.65 1.88 -8.79
CA GLY A 12 3.19 1.74 -8.75
C GLY A 12 2.67 0.42 -9.33
N VAL A 13 1.57 0.47 -10.10
CA VAL A 13 0.81 -0.70 -10.58
C VAL A 13 1.64 -1.69 -11.40
N TYR A 14 2.66 -1.22 -12.14
CA TYR A 14 3.50 -2.10 -12.97
C TYR A 14 4.44 -2.96 -12.13
N SER A 15 4.95 -2.42 -11.04
CA SER A 15 5.82 -3.15 -10.12
C SER A 15 5.08 -4.29 -9.40
N CYS A 16 3.77 -4.13 -9.12
CA CYS A 16 2.96 -5.16 -8.48
C CYS A 16 2.79 -6.41 -9.35
N ARG A 17 2.58 -6.25 -10.66
CA ARG A 17 2.41 -7.38 -11.58
C ARG A 17 3.72 -8.15 -11.76
N LEU A 18 4.82 -7.43 -11.91
CA LEU A 18 6.16 -8.04 -11.99
C LEU A 18 6.48 -8.79 -10.69
N GLN A 19 6.19 -8.20 -9.53
CA GLN A 19 6.36 -8.84 -8.24
C GLN A 19 5.55 -10.15 -8.13
N ALA A 20 4.26 -10.13 -8.46
CA ALA A 20 3.42 -11.32 -8.41
C ALA A 20 3.95 -12.46 -9.32
N PHE A 21 4.41 -12.12 -10.53
CA PHE A 21 5.03 -13.09 -11.44
C PHE A 21 6.31 -13.70 -10.87
N LEU A 22 7.18 -12.88 -10.26
CA LEU A 22 8.43 -13.35 -9.66
C LEU A 22 8.17 -14.23 -8.43
N GLU A 23 7.21 -13.86 -7.59
CA GLU A 23 6.78 -14.65 -6.43
C GLU A 23 6.17 -16.00 -6.85
N GLU A 24 5.30 -16.02 -7.86
CA GLU A 24 4.68 -17.26 -8.38
C GLU A 24 5.71 -18.23 -8.95
N ASN A 25 6.77 -17.71 -9.59
CA ASN A 25 7.85 -18.52 -10.15
C ASN A 25 9.02 -18.75 -9.15
N SER A 26 8.88 -18.33 -7.88
CA SER A 26 9.90 -18.48 -6.83
C SER A 26 11.27 -17.89 -7.17
N TYR A 27 11.29 -16.72 -7.83
CA TYR A 27 12.52 -15.98 -8.10
C TYR A 27 12.86 -15.03 -6.95
N ASP A 28 14.13 -15.01 -6.56
CA ASP A 28 14.66 -14.01 -5.64
C ASP A 28 14.79 -12.65 -6.35
N TYR A 29 14.28 -11.59 -5.71
CA TYR A 29 14.36 -10.24 -6.25
C TYR A 29 14.62 -9.18 -5.18
N THR A 30 15.16 -8.06 -5.63
CA THR A 30 15.38 -6.86 -4.83
C THR A 30 14.48 -5.74 -5.34
N ARG A 31 13.58 -5.25 -4.49
CA ARG A 31 12.67 -4.14 -4.79
C ARG A 31 13.11 -2.86 -4.09
N LEU A 32 13.51 -1.85 -4.86
CA LEU A 32 13.93 -0.56 -4.31
C LEU A 32 12.78 0.44 -4.22
N ASN A 33 12.80 1.28 -3.18
CA ASN A 33 11.93 2.44 -3.09
C ASN A 33 12.34 3.46 -4.16
N PRO A 34 11.38 4.06 -4.92
CA PRO A 34 11.68 5.11 -5.89
C PRO A 34 12.56 6.24 -5.37
N LEU A 35 12.37 6.64 -4.10
CA LEU A 35 13.17 7.68 -3.48
C LEU A 35 14.62 7.26 -3.27
N GLU A 36 14.84 6.01 -2.86
CA GLU A 36 16.18 5.45 -2.66
C GLU A 36 16.90 5.24 -3.99
N ALA A 37 16.20 4.69 -4.99
CA ALA A 37 16.72 4.52 -6.34
C ALA A 37 17.14 5.87 -6.91
N LYS A 38 16.27 6.89 -6.82
CA LYS A 38 16.57 8.23 -7.31
C LYS A 38 17.76 8.87 -6.61
N LYS A 39 17.87 8.76 -5.28
CA LYS A 39 18.99 9.34 -4.52
C LYS A 39 20.33 8.71 -4.87
N GLN A 40 20.34 7.40 -5.16
CA GLN A 40 21.55 6.65 -5.49
C GLN A 40 21.95 6.81 -6.96
N LEU A 41 20.96 7.02 -7.84
CA LEU A 41 21.16 7.24 -9.27
C LEU A 41 21.27 8.72 -9.63
N ASP A 42 21.28 9.61 -8.62
CA ASP A 42 21.31 11.05 -8.80
C ASP A 42 22.65 11.46 -9.42
N SER A 43 22.57 11.84 -10.69
CA SER A 43 23.71 12.27 -11.50
C SER A 43 23.28 13.50 -12.27
N LEU A 44 24.20 14.43 -12.50
CA LEU A 44 23.95 15.65 -13.29
C LEU A 44 23.18 15.31 -14.58
N ARG A 45 22.14 16.10 -14.84
CA ARG A 45 21.02 15.85 -15.78
C ARG A 45 21.45 15.29 -17.14
N VAL A 46 21.41 13.96 -17.27
CA VAL A 46 21.44 13.24 -18.56
C VAL A 46 20.02 12.86 -18.96
N ARG A 47 19.76 12.75 -20.27
CA ARG A 47 18.48 12.31 -20.85
C ARG A 47 18.01 11.00 -20.21
N LYS A 48 16.96 11.06 -19.39
CA LYS A 48 16.35 9.89 -18.74
C LYS A 48 15.59 9.06 -19.78
N THR A 49 15.95 7.79 -19.92
CA THR A 49 15.20 6.79 -20.70
C THR A 49 15.14 5.50 -19.89
N ASP A 50 14.08 4.70 -20.04
CA ASP A 50 13.88 3.48 -19.25
C ASP A 50 15.06 2.50 -19.38
N LYS A 51 15.70 2.44 -20.56
CA LYS A 51 16.90 1.62 -20.81
C LYS A 51 18.09 2.05 -19.97
N ILE A 52 18.35 3.36 -19.87
CA ILE A 52 19.45 3.91 -19.08
C ILE A 52 19.17 3.73 -17.59
N ASP A 53 17.91 3.90 -17.18
CA ASP A 53 17.49 3.75 -15.78
C ASP A 53 17.68 2.30 -15.30
N ALA A 54 17.21 1.33 -16.08
CA ALA A 54 17.39 -0.10 -15.80
C ALA A 54 18.88 -0.49 -15.75
N GLY A 55 19.69 0.01 -16.69
CA GLY A 55 21.14 -0.25 -16.72
C GLY A 55 21.86 0.31 -15.49
N LYS A 56 21.54 1.56 -15.10
CA LYS A 56 22.07 2.18 -13.88
C LYS A 56 21.67 1.41 -12.63
N LEU A 57 20.42 0.95 -12.56
CA LEU A 57 19.91 0.15 -11.45
C LEU A 57 20.68 -1.17 -11.31
N ALA A 58 20.90 -1.88 -12.42
CA ALA A 58 21.68 -3.12 -12.46
C ALA A 58 23.14 -2.90 -12.04
N SER A 59 23.80 -1.86 -12.57
CA SER A 59 25.16 -1.49 -12.16
C SER A 59 25.25 -1.17 -10.67
N SER A 60 24.25 -0.50 -10.11
CA SER A 60 24.20 -0.22 -8.68
C SER A 60 24.12 -1.51 -7.84
N GLN A 61 23.41 -2.53 -8.33
CA GLN A 61 23.29 -3.81 -7.65
C GLN A 61 24.61 -4.57 -7.65
N PHE A 62 25.34 -4.54 -8.76
CA PHE A 62 26.67 -5.14 -8.85
C PHE A 62 27.66 -4.55 -7.84
N VAL A 63 27.57 -3.24 -7.57
CA VAL A 63 28.45 -2.55 -6.61
C VAL A 63 28.01 -2.76 -5.16
N LEU A 64 26.70 -2.69 -4.89
CA LEU A 64 26.16 -2.68 -3.53
C LEU A 64 25.77 -4.07 -2.99
N ASN A 65 25.67 -5.07 -3.87
CA ASN A 65 25.37 -6.47 -3.54
C ASN A 65 24.21 -6.61 -2.53
N ARG A 66 23.08 -5.95 -2.83
CA ARG A 66 21.94 -5.89 -1.91
C ARG A 66 21.33 -7.28 -1.79
N LYS A 67 21.02 -7.71 -0.57
CA LYS A 67 20.35 -8.98 -0.36
C LYS A 67 18.96 -8.95 -1.00
N PRO A 68 18.49 -10.09 -1.56
CA PRO A 68 17.10 -10.21 -2.02
C PRO A 68 16.17 -9.89 -0.86
N ILE A 69 15.04 -9.26 -1.19
CA ILE A 69 14.07 -8.85 -0.18
C ILE A 69 13.37 -10.09 0.36
N TYR A 70 13.26 -10.13 1.68
CA TYR A 70 12.40 -11.10 2.34
C TYR A 70 10.94 -10.79 1.98
N VAL A 71 10.32 -11.71 1.23
CA VAL A 71 8.89 -11.68 0.96
C VAL A 71 8.17 -12.19 2.19
N GLN A 72 7.42 -11.30 2.85
CA GLN A 72 6.59 -11.68 3.99
C GLN A 72 5.54 -12.71 3.55
N GLU A 73 5.23 -13.71 4.38
CA GLU A 73 4.25 -14.72 4.00
C GLU A 73 2.90 -14.09 3.66
N LYS A 74 2.25 -14.67 2.64
CA LYS A 74 0.96 -14.22 2.11
C LYS A 74 -0.11 -14.06 3.19
N VAL A 75 -0.08 -14.90 4.22
CA VAL A 75 -1.02 -14.86 5.36
C VAL A 75 -0.94 -13.52 6.09
N TYR A 76 0.26 -13.04 6.38
CA TYR A 76 0.43 -11.76 7.08
C TYR A 76 0.12 -10.56 6.19
N GLN A 77 0.44 -10.63 4.89
CA GLN A 77 0.06 -9.60 3.93
C GLN A 77 -1.48 -9.45 3.88
N ASN A 78 -2.19 -10.57 3.72
CA ASN A 78 -3.65 -10.60 3.71
C ASN A 78 -4.25 -10.06 5.02
N LEU A 79 -3.67 -10.43 6.17
CA LEU A 79 -4.14 -9.95 7.47
C LEU A 79 -3.98 -8.43 7.59
N HIS A 80 -2.86 -7.89 7.14
CA HIS A 80 -2.59 -6.47 7.15
C HIS A 80 -3.57 -5.71 6.23
N ASP A 81 -3.83 -6.24 5.04
CA ASP A 81 -4.79 -5.65 4.10
C ASP A 81 -6.22 -5.67 4.65
N LEU A 82 -6.62 -6.79 5.28
CA LEU A 82 -7.93 -6.90 5.93
C LEU A 82 -8.07 -5.93 7.12
N SER A 83 -7.01 -5.77 7.91
CA SER A 83 -6.99 -4.81 9.03
C SER A 83 -7.18 -3.38 8.53
N ARG A 84 -6.47 -2.99 7.46
CA ARG A 84 -6.64 -1.67 6.82
C ARG A 84 -8.06 -1.51 6.26
N PHE A 85 -8.61 -2.55 5.64
CA PHE A 85 -9.98 -2.52 5.13
C PHE A 85 -11.00 -2.31 6.26
N TYR A 86 -10.86 -3.01 7.39
CA TYR A 86 -11.70 -2.82 8.56
C TYR A 86 -11.62 -1.39 9.13
N GLN A 87 -10.42 -0.83 9.22
CA GLN A 87 -10.23 0.56 9.66
C GLN A 87 -10.94 1.55 8.75
N ASN A 88 -10.77 1.41 7.43
CA ASN A 88 -11.44 2.25 6.43
C ASN A 88 -12.97 2.19 6.56
N LEU A 89 -13.53 0.98 6.69
CA LEU A 89 -14.97 0.81 6.89
C LEU A 89 -15.46 1.46 8.18
N THR A 90 -14.69 1.33 9.27
CA THR A 90 -15.03 1.93 10.56
C THR A 90 -15.06 3.46 10.45
N GLU A 91 -14.04 4.05 9.82
CA GLU A 91 -13.99 5.50 9.58
C GLU A 91 -15.16 5.98 8.72
N ASP A 92 -15.52 5.24 7.67
CA ASP A 92 -16.63 5.57 6.79
C ASP A 92 -17.98 5.46 7.50
N ILE A 93 -18.18 4.45 8.36
CA ILE A 93 -19.37 4.33 9.20
C ILE A 93 -19.48 5.56 10.12
N VAL A 94 -18.41 5.91 10.84
CA VAL A 94 -18.39 7.07 11.74
C VAL A 94 -18.68 8.37 10.98
N ARG A 95 -18.02 8.56 9.83
CA ARG A 95 -18.22 9.74 8.97
C ARG A 95 -19.65 9.85 8.46
N THR A 96 -20.23 8.73 8.03
CA THR A 96 -21.60 8.68 7.49
C THR A 96 -22.62 8.91 8.58
N LYS A 97 -22.43 8.30 9.76
CA LYS A 97 -23.26 8.54 10.96
C LYS A 97 -23.26 10.02 11.34
N ASN A 98 -22.08 10.64 11.42
CA ASN A 98 -21.95 12.06 11.78
C ASN A 98 -22.61 12.98 10.75
N ARG A 99 -22.49 12.65 9.45
CA ARG A 99 -23.20 13.38 8.38
C ARG A 99 -24.72 13.25 8.53
N LEU A 100 -25.23 12.05 8.76
CA LEU A 100 -26.65 11.81 8.95
C LEU A 100 -27.20 12.58 10.16
N HIS A 101 -26.51 12.48 11.30
CA HIS A 101 -26.87 13.20 12.52
C HIS A 101 -26.92 14.72 12.28
N LYS A 102 -25.94 15.30 11.56
CA LYS A 102 -25.97 16.72 11.20
C LYS A 102 -27.18 17.11 10.35
N VAL A 103 -27.56 16.28 9.37
CA VAL A 103 -28.72 16.54 8.51
C VAL A 103 -30.02 16.44 9.31
N LEU A 104 -30.14 15.43 10.17
CA LEU A 104 -31.31 15.26 11.04
C LEU A 104 -31.47 16.41 12.03
N GLN A 105 -30.39 16.90 12.62
CA GLN A 105 -30.42 18.08 13.50
C GLN A 105 -30.97 19.34 12.82
N VAL A 106 -30.68 19.52 11.53
CA VAL A 106 -31.20 20.67 10.77
C VAL A 106 -32.66 20.48 10.37
N ALA A 107 -33.04 19.27 9.96
CA ALA A 107 -34.38 19.01 9.42
C ALA A 107 -35.43 18.69 10.50
N PHE A 108 -35.04 18.02 11.57
CA PHE A 108 -35.93 17.51 12.61
C PHE A 108 -35.18 17.22 13.94
N PRO A 109 -34.80 18.27 14.70
CA PRO A 109 -33.97 18.14 15.90
C PRO A 109 -34.65 17.39 17.06
N GLU A 110 -35.99 17.34 17.08
CA GLU A 110 -36.79 16.68 18.12
C GLU A 110 -36.63 15.15 18.15
N ILE A 111 -36.11 14.55 17.08
CA ILE A 111 -35.92 13.09 16.98
C ILE A 111 -34.97 12.53 18.03
N GLU A 112 -34.00 13.31 18.50
CA GLU A 112 -33.07 12.86 19.54
C GLU A 112 -33.74 12.75 20.89
N ILE A 113 -34.71 13.59 21.19
CA ILE A 113 -35.47 13.52 22.45
C ILE A 113 -36.33 12.25 22.43
N LEU A 114 -36.95 11.95 21.29
CA LEU A 114 -37.76 10.75 21.10
C LEU A 114 -36.94 9.45 21.17
N LEU A 115 -35.73 9.44 20.60
CA LEU A 115 -34.85 8.27 20.57
C LEU A 115 -33.97 8.11 21.82
N SER A 116 -33.74 9.18 22.59
CA SER A 116 -32.98 9.14 23.86
C SER A 116 -33.84 8.74 25.05
N THR A 117 -35.17 8.72 24.89
CA THR A 117 -36.06 8.17 25.91
C THR A 117 -36.01 6.64 25.79
N PRO A 118 -35.51 5.90 26.78
CA PRO A 118 -35.52 4.44 26.72
C PRO A 118 -36.98 3.98 26.73
N ALA A 119 -37.49 3.55 25.58
CA ALA A 119 -38.75 2.85 25.47
C ALA A 119 -38.54 1.42 25.98
N GLY A 120 -38.66 1.23 27.29
CA GLY A 120 -38.62 -0.09 27.90
C GLY A 120 -38.74 -0.01 29.42
N GLU A 121 -39.94 -0.32 29.92
CA GLU A 121 -40.07 -0.95 31.24
C GLU A 121 -39.06 -2.09 31.30
N GLN A 122 -38.11 -1.97 32.22
CA GLN A 122 -37.25 -3.09 32.58
C GLN A 122 -38.12 -4.09 33.35
N TYR A 123 -38.58 -5.13 32.65
CA TYR A 123 -39.15 -6.34 33.26
C TYR A 123 -38.04 -7.22 33.83
#